data_AF-A0A2G5B6J1-F1
#
_entry.id   AF-A0A2G5B6J1-F1
#
_cell.length_a   1.000
_cell.length_b   1.000
_cell.length_c   1.000
_cell.angle_alpha   90.00
_cell.angle_beta   90.00
_cell.angle_gamma   90.00
#
_symmetry.space_group_name_H-M   'P 1'
#
loop_
_entity.id
_entity.type
_entity.pdbx_description
1 polymer ?
#
loop_
_entity_poly.entity_id
_entity_poly.type
_entity_poly.pdbx_seq_one_letter_code
_entity_poly.pdbx_strand_id
1 'polypeptide(L)'
;MNDIRQRFKRNSRGKETEQTIGISTLKIYGAAITDLYKTQVCLGTNTNKPPGEALKGIIDCEERKQNEQRIKRDTDFIESIFRDKQHNISTCSEENNLPELIFRHQIAPITAEQISTNGNEDDIQLGQINDGICKLQNEIAKLNDKLSRVISEVQYLREQSKQTHELQFNIRIGGGSVGISSLRLNRSSSEPCEGTSLSFIENGPVLPNNSQLQQQNYSAEAVIPEQSLIPKYEFNNRLVTIPQVFQEWKHGYDGGPSIEELDRKYKTKWRKGGAIQKRYSRRRALIKRIEEYAQNENISIKEAISLAE
;
A
#
# COMPACT_ATOMS: atom_id res chain seq x y z
N MET A 1 48.33 4.62 7.31
CA MET A 1 47.01 4.76 6.66
C MET A 1 46.91 3.68 5.61
N ASN A 2 46.19 2.59 5.91
CA ASN A 2 46.02 1.51 4.95
C ASN A 2 44.98 1.94 3.91
N ASP A 3 45.41 2.06 2.66
CA ASP A 3 44.53 2.24 1.51
C ASP A 3 43.65 0.99 1.40
N ILE A 4 42.41 1.10 1.84
CA ILE A 4 41.39 0.07 1.63
C ILE A 4 41.09 0.09 0.13
N ARG A 5 41.84 -0.72 -0.63
CA ARG A 5 41.58 -0.95 -2.05
C ARG A 5 40.15 -1.47 -2.19
N GLN A 6 39.23 -0.60 -2.60
CA GLN A 6 37.88 -1.00 -2.94
C GLN A 6 37.97 -1.98 -4.11
N ARG A 7 37.63 -3.25 -3.86
CA ARG A 7 37.57 -4.26 -4.91
C ARG A 7 36.33 -3.99 -5.74
N PHE A 8 36.48 -3.21 -6.81
CA PHE A 8 35.43 -3.05 -7.80
C PHE A 8 35.16 -4.38 -8.51
N LYS A 9 33.91 -4.85 -8.46
CA LYS A 9 33.46 -5.91 -9.37
C LYS A 9 33.00 -5.26 -10.67
N ARG A 10 33.57 -5.73 -11.79
CA ARG A 10 33.04 -5.39 -13.12
C ARG A 10 31.82 -6.26 -13.39
N ASN A 11 30.73 -5.64 -13.82
CA ASN A 11 29.57 -6.38 -14.29
C ASN A 11 29.87 -7.05 -15.65
N SER A 12 28.94 -7.88 -16.15
CA SER A 12 29.06 -8.55 -17.46
C SER A 12 29.20 -7.60 -18.65
N ARG A 13 28.94 -6.30 -18.46
CA ARG A 13 29.11 -5.23 -19.46
C ARG A 13 30.40 -4.41 -19.26
N GLY A 14 31.30 -4.86 -18.37
CA GLY A 14 32.57 -4.18 -18.08
C GLY A 14 32.45 -2.90 -17.26
N LYS A 15 31.24 -2.48 -16.88
CA LYS A 15 31.03 -1.28 -16.05
C LYS A 15 31.31 -1.63 -14.59
N GLU A 16 32.14 -0.81 -13.95
CA GLU A 16 32.39 -0.91 -12.52
C GLU A 16 31.11 -0.55 -11.77
N THR A 17 30.64 -1.48 -10.93
CA THR A 17 29.51 -1.23 -10.03
C THR A 17 30.05 -1.24 -8.61
N GLU A 18 29.72 -0.23 -7.83
CA GLU A 18 29.97 -0.24 -6.39
C GLU A 18 29.36 -1.50 -5.78
N GLN A 19 30.16 -2.24 -5.02
CA GLN A 19 29.69 -3.44 -4.37
C GLN A 19 28.77 -3.04 -3.21
N THR A 20 27.47 -3.11 -3.41
CA THR A 20 26.49 -2.84 -2.36
C THR A 20 26.33 -4.05 -1.46
N ILE A 21 26.34 -3.82 -0.15
CA ILE A 21 26.05 -4.85 0.86
C ILE A 21 24.54 -5.08 0.86
N GLY A 22 24.12 -6.34 0.80
CA GLY A 22 22.71 -6.70 0.85
C GLY A 22 22.07 -6.35 2.19
N ILE A 23 20.77 -6.01 2.18
CA ILE A 23 20.06 -5.59 3.39
C ILE A 23 19.94 -6.69 4.45
N SER A 24 19.84 -7.94 4.01
CA SER A 24 19.89 -9.11 4.88
C SER A 24 21.23 -9.17 5.63
N THR A 25 22.33 -8.90 4.93
CA THR A 25 23.67 -8.84 5.51
C THR A 25 23.80 -7.69 6.51
N LEU A 26 23.26 -6.50 6.20
CA LEU A 26 23.23 -5.38 7.15
C LEU A 26 22.47 -5.72 8.44
N LYS A 27 21.34 -6.44 8.33
CA LYS A 27 20.57 -6.89 9.51
C LYS A 27 21.36 -7.87 10.37
N ILE A 28 22.07 -8.81 9.74
CA ILE A 28 22.93 -9.77 10.44
C ILE A 28 24.05 -9.04 11.18
N TYR A 29 24.73 -8.08 10.52
CA TYR A 29 25.76 -7.28 11.16
C TYR A 29 25.20 -6.41 12.29
N GLY A 30 24.03 -5.79 12.08
CA GLY A 30 23.36 -5.00 13.11
C GLY A 30 23.03 -5.81 14.37
N ALA A 31 22.57 -7.05 14.21
CA ALA A 31 22.33 -7.98 15.31
C ALA A 31 23.65 -8.34 16.02
N ALA A 32 24.69 -8.73 15.28
CA ALA A 32 25.99 -9.09 15.84
C ALA A 32 26.63 -7.94 16.65
N ILE A 33 26.57 -6.70 16.13
CA ILE A 33 27.07 -5.52 16.84
C ILE A 33 26.26 -5.27 18.12
N THR A 34 24.95 -5.45 18.06
CA THR A 34 24.07 -5.29 19.23
C THR A 34 24.40 -6.31 20.33
N ASP A 35 24.66 -7.56 19.94
CA ASP A 35 24.99 -8.64 20.89
C ASP A 35 26.39 -8.47 21.47
N LEU A 36 27.37 -8.03 20.67
CA LEU A 36 28.69 -7.66 21.15
C LEU A 36 28.61 -6.52 22.17
N TYR A 37 27.83 -5.47 21.88
CA TYR A 37 27.63 -4.36 22.80
C TYR A 37 27.04 -4.83 24.13
N LYS A 38 25.98 -5.64 24.11
CA LYS A 38 25.39 -6.21 25.33
C LYS A 38 26.41 -6.99 26.16
N THR A 39 27.23 -7.81 25.49
CA THR A 39 28.31 -8.58 26.13
C THR A 39 29.32 -7.66 26.82
N GLN A 40 29.74 -6.59 26.15
CA GLN A 40 30.68 -5.62 26.72
C GLN A 40 30.12 -4.87 27.93
N VAL A 41 28.83 -4.53 27.90
CA VAL A 41 28.12 -3.90 29.03
C VAL A 41 28.04 -4.85 30.22
N CYS A 42 27.70 -6.13 30.00
CA CYS A 42 27.66 -7.15 31.06
C CYS A 42 29.03 -7.36 31.74
N LEU A 43 30.12 -7.24 30.97
CA LEU A 43 31.48 -7.34 31.48
C LEU A 43 32.00 -6.04 32.11
N GLY A 44 31.23 -4.95 32.11
CA GLY A 44 31.67 -3.63 32.60
C GLY A 44 32.75 -2.97 31.74
N THR A 45 33.01 -3.49 30.54
CA THR A 45 34.07 -3.00 29.63
C THR A 45 33.62 -1.83 28.76
N ASN A 46 32.32 -1.57 28.65
CA ASN A 46 31.76 -0.51 27.82
C ASN A 46 30.61 0.20 28.53
N THR A 47 30.73 1.53 28.67
CA THR A 47 29.73 2.42 29.28
C THR A 47 29.06 3.35 28.26
N ASN A 48 29.39 3.21 26.97
CA ASN A 48 28.83 4.05 25.92
C ASN A 48 27.35 3.75 25.66
N LYS A 49 26.65 4.69 25.00
CA LYS A 49 25.25 4.52 24.57
C LYS A 49 25.12 3.34 23.57
N PRO A 50 24.03 2.56 23.57
CA PRO A 50 23.82 1.47 22.63
C PRO A 50 23.85 1.95 21.16
N PRO A 51 24.50 1.20 20.26
CA PRO A 51 24.60 1.56 18.83
C PRO A 51 23.29 1.37 18.06
N GLY A 52 22.27 0.76 18.68
CA GLY A 52 21.04 0.31 18.00
C GLY A 52 20.27 1.43 17.29
N GLU A 53 20.26 2.65 17.82
CA GLU A 53 19.51 3.77 17.23
C GLU A 53 20.11 4.23 15.89
N ALA A 54 21.45 4.35 15.83
CA ALA A 54 22.15 4.71 14.60
C ALA A 54 22.06 3.60 13.54
N LEU A 55 22.24 2.34 13.95
CA LEU A 55 22.13 1.18 13.07
C LEU A 55 20.72 1.05 12.47
N LYS A 56 19.69 1.29 13.28
CA LYS A 56 18.30 1.27 12.80
C LYS A 56 18.08 2.31 11.70
N GLY A 57 18.58 3.54 11.87
CA GLY A 57 18.47 4.57 10.84
C GLY A 57 19.10 4.18 9.50
N ILE A 58 20.25 3.49 9.53
CA ILE A 58 20.92 2.99 8.32
C ILE A 58 20.11 1.89 7.65
N ILE A 59 19.61 0.92 8.42
CA ILE A 59 18.79 -0.18 7.90
C ILE A 59 17.49 0.35 7.28
N ASP A 60 16.79 1.26 7.97
CA ASP A 60 15.53 1.83 7.49
C ASP A 60 15.73 2.66 6.19
N CYS A 61 16.86 3.38 6.10
CA CYS A 61 17.23 4.12 4.88
C CYS A 61 17.46 3.18 3.69
N GLU A 62 18.17 2.08 3.91
CA GLU A 62 18.46 1.11 2.85
C GLU A 62 17.20 0.33 2.44
N GLU A 63 16.30 0.02 3.39
CA GLU A 63 15.00 -0.60 3.11
C GLU A 63 14.15 0.30 2.21
N ARG A 64 14.13 1.60 2.50
CA ARG A 64 13.42 2.60 1.69
C ARG A 64 13.96 2.65 0.27
N LYS A 65 15.28 2.73 0.10
CA LYS A 65 15.93 2.73 -1.24
C LYS A 65 15.60 1.47 -2.04
N GLN A 66 15.67 0.29 -1.42
CA GLN A 66 15.31 -0.95 -2.12
C GLN A 66 13.83 -1.00 -2.50
N ASN A 67 12.93 -0.49 -1.64
CA ASN A 67 11.51 -0.44 -1.94
C ASN A 67 11.21 0.55 -3.09
N GLU A 68 11.84 1.73 -3.10
CA GLU A 68 11.75 2.69 -4.19
C GLU A 68 12.25 2.10 -5.52
N GLN A 69 13.38 1.40 -5.52
CA GLN A 69 13.88 0.71 -6.72
C GLN A 69 12.94 -0.42 -7.19
N ARG A 70 12.25 -1.09 -6.27
CA ARG A 70 11.26 -2.11 -6.63
C ARG A 70 10.03 -1.45 -7.27
N ILE A 71 9.51 -0.39 -6.66
CA ILE A 71 8.39 0.39 -7.20
C ILE A 71 8.74 0.90 -8.58
N LYS A 72 9.93 1.50 -8.75
CA LYS A 72 10.38 2.00 -10.05
C LYS A 72 10.41 0.91 -11.12
N ARG A 73 11.00 -0.25 -10.83
CA ARG A 73 11.02 -1.37 -11.79
C ARG A 73 9.63 -1.87 -12.14
N ASP A 74 8.72 -1.94 -11.15
CA ASP A 74 7.34 -2.37 -11.37
C ASP A 74 6.60 -1.33 -12.23
N THR A 75 6.79 -0.03 -11.98
CA THR A 75 6.24 1.06 -12.80
C THR A 75 6.79 1.03 -14.22
N ASP A 76 8.12 0.96 -14.40
CA ASP A 76 8.78 0.93 -15.71
C ASP A 76 8.30 -0.27 -16.54
N PHE A 77 8.11 -1.44 -15.92
CA PHE A 77 7.58 -2.63 -16.57
C PHE A 77 6.11 -2.47 -17.00
N ILE A 78 5.29 -1.83 -16.17
CA ILE A 78 3.90 -1.55 -16.53
C ILE A 78 3.85 -0.53 -17.67
N GLU A 79 4.64 0.55 -17.60
CA GLU A 79 4.72 1.55 -18.67
C GLU A 79 5.21 0.94 -19.99
N SER A 80 6.13 -0.02 -19.97
CA SER A 80 6.51 -0.72 -21.21
C SER A 80 5.35 -1.50 -21.81
N ILE A 81 4.53 -2.17 -21.00
CA ILE A 81 3.33 -2.88 -21.47
C ILE A 81 2.35 -1.91 -22.16
N PHE A 82 2.12 -0.73 -21.58
CA PHE A 82 1.22 0.26 -22.17
C PHE A 82 1.79 0.88 -23.45
N ARG A 83 3.09 1.17 -23.49
CA ARG A 83 3.76 1.75 -24.66
C ARG A 83 3.71 0.82 -25.87
N ASP A 84 3.96 -0.47 -25.66
CA ASP A 84 3.91 -1.47 -26.73
C ASP A 84 2.51 -1.59 -27.35
N LYS A 85 1.45 -1.40 -26.54
CA LYS A 85 0.06 -1.38 -27.05
C LYS A 85 -0.27 -0.13 -27.86
N GLN A 86 0.14 1.06 -27.41
CA GLN A 86 -0.15 2.30 -28.15
C GLN A 86 0.52 2.32 -29.54
N HIS A 87 1.73 1.79 -29.68
CA HIS A 87 2.37 1.67 -31.00
C HIS A 87 1.67 0.69 -31.94
N ASN A 88 1.00 -0.33 -31.40
CA ASN A 88 0.22 -1.27 -32.21
C ASN A 88 -1.09 -0.64 -32.73
N ILE A 89 -1.75 0.20 -31.93
CA ILE A 89 -2.97 0.91 -32.36
C ILE A 89 -2.66 1.96 -33.44
N SER A 90 -1.53 2.67 -33.33
CA SER A 90 -1.16 3.71 -34.31
C SER A 90 -0.75 3.13 -35.67
N THR A 91 -0.33 1.87 -35.74
CA THR A 91 0.11 1.23 -37.00
C THR A 91 -1.03 0.55 -37.77
N CYS A 92 -2.22 0.39 -37.18
CA CYS A 92 -3.41 -0.13 -37.87
C CYS A 92 -4.33 0.95 -38.46
N SER A 93 -3.96 2.24 -38.36
CA SER A 93 -4.83 3.37 -38.73
C SER A 93 -4.59 3.94 -40.14
N GLU A 94 -3.60 3.45 -40.89
CA GLU A 94 -3.24 4.03 -42.22
C GLU A 94 -3.79 3.27 -43.43
N GLU A 95 -4.46 2.13 -43.29
CA GLU A 95 -4.99 1.36 -44.44
C GLU A 95 -6.52 1.43 -44.68
N ASN A 96 -7.29 2.16 -43.88
CA ASN A 96 -8.75 2.27 -44.06
C ASN A 96 -9.19 3.67 -44.52
N ASN A 97 -8.77 4.04 -45.73
CA ASN A 97 -9.30 5.18 -46.47
C ASN A 97 -10.35 4.75 -47.52
N LEU A 98 -11.23 3.82 -47.16
CA LEU A 98 -12.43 3.42 -47.93
C LEU A 98 -13.36 2.68 -46.93
N PRO A 99 -14.51 3.23 -46.48
CA PRO A 99 -15.65 3.56 -47.34
C PRO A 99 -16.50 4.75 -46.81
N GLU A 100 -15.94 5.96 -46.63
CA GLU A 100 -16.76 7.13 -46.25
C GLU A 100 -17.63 7.66 -47.41
N LEU A 101 -17.33 7.25 -48.65
CA LEU A 101 -18.06 7.70 -49.83
C LEU A 101 -19.42 7.02 -50.04
N ILE A 102 -19.69 5.87 -49.40
CA ILE A 102 -20.94 5.12 -49.60
C ILE A 102 -22.04 5.56 -48.61
N PHE A 103 -21.69 6.01 -47.40
CA PHE A 103 -22.69 6.39 -46.40
C PHE A 103 -23.34 7.77 -46.63
N ARG A 104 -22.68 8.66 -47.37
CA ARG A 104 -23.20 10.04 -47.56
C ARG A 104 -24.26 10.19 -48.66
N HIS A 105 -24.40 9.24 -49.59
CA HIS A 105 -25.27 9.42 -50.76
C HIS A 105 -26.59 8.64 -50.75
N GLN A 106 -26.86 7.79 -49.75
CA GLN A 106 -28.08 6.97 -49.75
C GLN A 106 -29.03 7.13 -48.55
N ILE A 107 -28.62 7.77 -47.44
CA ILE A 107 -29.47 7.85 -46.23
C ILE A 107 -30.02 9.27 -45.98
N ALA A 108 -29.49 10.31 -46.64
CA ALA A 108 -29.88 11.69 -46.38
C ALA A 108 -31.32 12.11 -46.79
N PRO A 109 -32.02 11.52 -47.77
CA PRO A 109 -33.33 12.06 -48.15
C PRO A 109 -34.53 11.47 -47.38
N ILE A 110 -34.37 10.41 -46.58
CA ILE A 110 -35.53 9.69 -46.00
C ILE A 110 -36.01 10.30 -44.66
N THR A 111 -35.19 11.09 -43.96
CA THR A 111 -35.55 11.62 -42.62
C THR A 111 -36.09 13.04 -42.61
N ALA A 112 -36.16 13.74 -43.75
CA ALA A 112 -36.59 15.14 -43.79
C ALA A 112 -38.13 15.31 -43.83
N GLU A 113 -38.89 14.29 -44.25
CA GLU A 113 -40.33 14.46 -44.54
C GLU A 113 -41.28 13.98 -43.42
N GLN A 114 -40.77 13.37 -42.34
CA GLN A 114 -41.60 12.87 -41.23
C GLN A 114 -41.56 13.71 -39.95
N ILE A 115 -40.80 14.82 -39.89
CA ILE A 115 -40.62 15.62 -38.65
C ILE A 115 -41.65 16.76 -38.52
N SER A 116 -42.47 17.06 -39.53
CA SER A 116 -43.26 18.30 -39.55
C SER A 116 -44.59 18.28 -38.78
N THR A 117 -44.98 17.22 -38.04
CA THR A 117 -46.32 17.17 -37.42
C THR A 117 -46.39 16.92 -35.91
N ASN A 118 -45.27 16.76 -35.18
CA ASN A 118 -45.27 16.54 -33.72
C ASN A 118 -44.50 17.61 -32.90
N GLY A 119 -44.09 18.72 -33.51
CA GLY A 119 -43.07 19.64 -32.98
C GLY A 119 -43.43 20.59 -31.84
N ASN A 120 -44.41 20.31 -30.97
CA ASN A 120 -44.75 21.21 -29.85
C ASN A 120 -44.59 20.60 -28.45
N GLU A 121 -44.60 19.27 -28.29
CA GLU A 121 -44.41 18.63 -26.96
C GLU A 121 -42.95 18.29 -26.68
N ASP A 122 -42.17 17.95 -27.70
CA ASP A 122 -40.75 17.57 -27.56
C ASP A 122 -39.87 18.78 -27.18
N ASP A 123 -40.22 19.99 -27.64
CA ASP A 123 -39.49 21.22 -27.31
C ASP A 123 -39.62 21.62 -25.84
N ILE A 124 -40.77 21.32 -25.21
CA ILE A 124 -41.01 21.61 -23.78
C ILE A 124 -40.19 20.65 -22.91
N GLN A 125 -40.08 19.37 -23.29
CA GLN A 125 -39.26 18.40 -22.55
C GLN A 125 -37.77 18.70 -22.69
N LEU A 126 -37.31 19.12 -23.87
CA LEU A 126 -35.91 19.46 -24.10
C LEU A 126 -35.47 20.68 -23.26
N GLY A 127 -36.36 21.67 -23.08
CA GLY A 127 -36.12 22.83 -22.20
C GLY A 127 -35.91 22.42 -20.73
N GLN A 128 -36.75 21.53 -20.20
CA GLN A 128 -36.62 21.04 -18.82
C GLN A 128 -35.33 20.25 -18.59
N ILE A 129 -34.90 19.46 -19.57
CA ILE A 129 -33.64 18.70 -19.52
C ILE A 129 -32.45 19.67 -19.51
N ASN A 130 -32.44 20.68 -20.38
CA ASN A 130 -31.38 21.69 -20.44
C ASN A 130 -31.27 22.50 -19.14
N ASP A 131 -32.39 22.88 -18.54
CA ASP A 131 -32.41 23.53 -17.22
C ASP A 131 -31.84 22.62 -16.12
N GLY A 132 -32.16 21.31 -16.17
CA GLY A 132 -31.59 20.31 -15.28
C GLY A 132 -30.07 20.19 -15.42
N ILE A 133 -29.58 20.15 -16.66
CA ILE A 133 -28.15 20.10 -16.98
C ILE A 133 -27.44 21.35 -16.44
N CYS A 134 -28.00 22.54 -16.66
CA CYS A 134 -27.44 23.80 -16.16
C CYS A 134 -27.37 23.83 -14.61
N LYS A 135 -28.38 23.30 -13.91
CA LYS A 135 -28.36 23.19 -12.44
C LYS A 135 -27.25 22.27 -11.96
N LEU A 136 -27.10 21.09 -12.58
CA LEU A 136 -26.05 20.14 -12.24
C LEU A 136 -24.65 20.69 -12.51
N GLN A 137 -24.45 21.36 -13.64
CA GLN A 137 -23.17 22.01 -13.97
C GLN A 137 -22.79 23.08 -12.92
N ASN A 138 -23.77 23.87 -12.46
CA ASN A 138 -23.54 24.85 -11.40
C ASN A 138 -23.20 24.21 -10.04
N GLU A 139 -23.79 23.05 -9.71
CA GLU A 139 -23.44 22.31 -8.49
C GLU A 139 -22.02 21.72 -8.57
N ILE A 140 -21.64 21.17 -9.72
CA ILE A 140 -20.28 20.66 -9.97
C ILE A 140 -19.26 21.80 -9.80
N ALA A 141 -19.53 22.98 -10.36
CA ALA A 141 -18.67 24.15 -10.21
C ALA A 141 -18.50 24.54 -8.72
N LYS A 142 -19.61 24.58 -7.96
CA LYS A 142 -19.57 24.87 -6.51
C LYS A 142 -18.77 23.83 -5.72
N LEU A 143 -18.86 22.56 -6.09
CA LEU A 143 -18.09 21.49 -5.43
C LEU A 143 -16.59 21.58 -5.75
N ASN A 144 -16.23 21.89 -6.99
CA ASN A 144 -14.83 22.10 -7.39
C ASN A 144 -14.19 23.28 -6.67
N ASP A 145 -14.94 24.37 -6.45
CA ASP A 145 -14.48 25.51 -5.64
C ASP A 145 -14.23 25.11 -4.17
N LYS A 146 -15.15 24.33 -3.58
CA LYS A 146 -14.97 23.80 -2.22
C LYS A 146 -13.75 22.90 -2.12
N LEU A 147 -13.57 22.00 -3.09
CA LEU A 147 -12.42 21.10 -3.15
C LEU A 147 -11.10 21.89 -3.24
N SER A 148 -11.06 22.92 -4.09
CA SER A 148 -9.89 23.80 -4.24
C SER A 148 -9.53 24.48 -2.93
N ARG A 149 -10.51 24.98 -2.17
CA ARG A 149 -10.28 25.57 -0.83
C ARG A 149 -9.69 24.56 0.15
N VAL A 150 -10.20 23.32 0.17
CA VAL A 150 -9.70 22.26 1.06
C VAL A 150 -8.26 21.88 0.70
N ILE A 151 -7.94 21.79 -0.60
CA ILE A 151 -6.57 21.49 -1.06
C ILE A 151 -5.60 22.59 -0.61
N SER A 152 -5.95 23.87 -0.78
CA SER A 152 -5.13 24.99 -0.31
C SER A 152 -4.93 24.97 1.20
N GLU A 153 -5.98 24.66 1.98
CA GLU A 153 -5.89 24.56 3.43
C GLU A 153 -4.95 23.43 3.88
N VAL A 154 -5.05 22.25 3.27
CA VAL A 154 -4.16 21.12 3.57
C VAL A 154 -2.72 21.43 3.21
N GLN A 155 -2.48 22.14 2.10
CA GLN A 155 -1.14 22.59 1.72
C GLN A 155 -0.57 23.59 2.73
N TYR A 156 -1.38 24.55 3.17
CA TYR A 156 -1.01 25.52 4.19
C TYR A 156 -0.63 24.84 5.52
N LEU A 157 -1.44 23.90 5.99
CA LEU A 157 -1.17 23.14 7.22
C LEU A 157 0.10 22.28 7.12
N ARG A 158 0.39 21.71 5.95
CA ARG A 158 1.64 20.97 5.72
C ARG A 158 2.86 21.89 5.83
N GLU A 159 2.80 23.10 5.29
CA GLU A 159 3.91 24.05 5.37
C GLU A 159 4.12 24.56 6.80
N GLN A 160 3.03 24.86 7.51
CA GLN A 160 3.06 25.15 8.95
C GLN A 160 3.74 24.03 9.75
N SER A 161 3.36 22.77 9.51
CA SER A 161 3.98 21.61 10.18
C SER A 161 5.48 21.51 9.90
N LYS A 162 5.91 21.75 8.65
CA LYS A 162 7.33 21.75 8.28
C LYS A 162 8.13 22.79 9.06
N GLN A 163 7.61 24.01 9.20
CA GLN A 163 8.25 25.07 9.99
C GLN A 163 8.34 24.71 11.48
N THR A 164 7.29 24.12 12.06
CA THR A 164 7.35 23.69 13.48
C THR A 164 8.39 22.61 13.72
N HIS A 165 8.56 21.68 12.78
CA HIS A 165 9.58 20.63 12.87
C HIS A 165 11.01 21.18 12.74
N GLU A 166 11.24 22.18 11.88
CA GLU A 166 12.54 22.85 11.78
C GLU A 166 12.90 23.61 13.06
N LEU A 167 11.94 24.32 13.68
CA LEU A 167 12.16 25.00 14.96
C LEU A 167 12.50 24.02 16.09
N GLN A 168 11.80 22.87 16.16
CA GLN A 168 12.12 21.83 17.15
C GLN A 168 13.48 21.16 16.91
N PHE A 169 13.90 21.03 15.64
CA PHE A 169 15.19 20.45 15.29
C PHE A 169 16.36 21.39 15.63
N ASN A 170 16.20 22.69 15.42
CA ASN A 170 17.24 23.69 15.74
C ASN A 170 17.47 23.85 17.25
N ILE A 171 16.43 23.69 18.08
CA ILE A 171 16.56 23.69 19.55
C ILE A 171 17.39 22.49 20.04
N ARG A 172 17.49 21.39 19.27
CA ARG A 172 18.16 20.15 19.70
C ARG A 172 19.62 20.04 19.29
N ILE A 173 20.08 20.75 18.26
CA ILE A 173 21.45 20.61 17.73
C ILE A 173 22.30 21.88 17.96
N GLY A 174 21.67 23.04 18.16
CA GLY A 174 22.36 24.30 18.41
C GLY A 174 22.56 24.63 19.89
N GLY A 175 23.53 23.98 20.53
CA GLY A 175 24.19 24.53 21.71
C GLY A 175 23.75 23.98 23.07
N GLY A 176 24.76 23.56 23.84
CA GLY A 176 24.84 23.71 25.30
C GLY A 176 23.61 23.36 26.12
N SER A 177 23.75 22.28 26.89
CA SER A 177 23.10 22.07 28.19
C SER A 177 22.87 23.38 28.97
N VAL A 178 21.76 24.06 28.74
CA VAL A 178 21.16 24.99 29.71
C VAL A 178 20.11 24.17 30.44
N GLY A 179 20.46 23.81 31.67
CA GLY A 179 19.62 23.02 32.56
C GLY A 179 18.28 23.73 32.77
N ILE A 180 17.24 23.19 32.16
CA ILE A 180 15.88 23.45 32.61
C ILE A 180 15.69 22.56 33.82
N SER A 181 15.87 23.18 34.99
CA SER A 181 15.57 22.64 36.29
C SER A 181 14.20 21.94 36.29
N SER A 182 14.22 20.61 36.14
CA SER A 182 13.09 19.81 36.59
C SER A 182 12.99 20.00 38.10
N LEU A 183 11.90 20.63 38.53
CA LEU A 183 11.46 20.68 39.91
C LEU A 183 11.34 19.25 40.44
N ARG A 184 12.44 18.78 41.03
CA ARG A 184 12.51 17.54 41.80
C ARG A 184 11.74 17.82 43.10
N LEU A 185 10.51 17.33 43.16
CA LEU A 185 9.78 17.20 44.41
C LEU A 185 10.60 16.29 45.34
N ASN A 186 11.03 16.89 46.45
CA ASN A 186 11.66 16.23 47.58
C ASN A 186 10.85 15.03 48.04
N ARG A 187 11.47 13.84 48.01
CA ARG A 187 11.08 12.74 48.88
C ARG A 187 12.31 12.26 49.61
N SER A 188 12.57 12.90 50.75
CA SER A 188 13.48 12.40 51.78
C SER A 188 12.92 11.10 52.34
N SER A 189 13.68 10.03 52.28
CA SER A 189 13.76 9.06 53.38
C SER A 189 15.03 8.23 53.18
N SER A 190 15.95 8.44 54.10
CA SER A 190 17.04 7.57 54.45
C SER A 190 16.59 6.13 54.67
N GLU A 191 17.36 5.17 54.17
CA GLU A 191 17.90 4.05 54.97
C GLU A 191 18.94 3.26 54.15
N PRO A 192 20.09 2.86 54.74
CA PRO A 192 21.06 1.97 54.15
C PRO A 192 20.90 0.55 54.73
N CYS A 193 20.80 -0.48 53.88
CA CYS A 193 20.91 -1.86 54.35
C CYS A 193 21.84 -2.66 53.45
N GLU A 194 22.84 -3.21 54.13
CA GLU A 194 23.92 -4.06 53.68
C GLU A 194 23.41 -5.40 53.12
N GLY A 195 24.33 -6.10 52.46
CA GLY A 195 24.08 -7.32 51.72
C GLY A 195 23.56 -8.49 52.56
N THR A 196 22.99 -9.46 51.86
CA THR A 196 22.86 -10.84 52.33
C THR A 196 22.90 -11.76 51.11
N SER A 197 23.91 -12.64 51.11
CA SER A 197 24.07 -13.78 50.22
C SER A 197 23.10 -14.92 50.55
N LEU A 198 22.96 -15.86 49.60
CA LEU A 198 22.43 -17.24 49.72
C LEU A 198 20.88 -17.33 49.79
N SER A 199 20.17 -18.29 49.20
CA SER A 199 20.50 -19.57 48.57
C SER A 199 19.26 -20.11 47.83
N PHE A 200 19.52 -20.81 46.73
CA PHE A 200 18.88 -22.05 46.28
C PHE A 200 17.88 -22.70 47.25
N ILE A 201 16.60 -22.81 46.85
CA ILE A 201 15.69 -23.88 47.32
C ILE A 201 14.81 -24.34 46.15
N GLU A 202 15.16 -25.53 45.68
CA GLU A 202 14.34 -26.52 45.01
C GLU A 202 13.27 -27.06 45.98
N ASN A 203 12.02 -27.19 45.54
CA ASN A 203 11.07 -28.26 45.93
C ASN A 203 9.69 -28.01 45.32
N GLY A 204 9.18 -28.99 44.57
CA GLY A 204 7.75 -29.09 44.21
C GLY A 204 6.89 -29.53 45.40
N PRO A 205 5.57 -29.63 45.20
CA PRO A 205 4.94 -30.90 45.55
C PRO A 205 3.82 -31.37 44.62
N VAL A 206 3.53 -32.64 44.85
CA VAL A 206 2.65 -33.63 44.21
C VAL A 206 1.15 -33.34 44.41
N LEU A 207 0.35 -33.89 43.48
CA LEU A 207 -1.12 -34.07 43.40
C LEU A 207 -1.85 -34.44 44.72
N PRO A 208 -3.18 -34.23 44.78
CA PRO A 208 -4.12 -35.36 44.58
C PRO A 208 -5.34 -34.95 43.72
N ASN A 209 -5.69 -35.70 42.66
CA ASN A 209 -6.67 -36.79 42.64
C ASN A 209 -7.99 -36.51 43.40
N ASN A 210 -9.06 -36.20 42.65
CA ASN A 210 -10.40 -36.61 43.04
C ASN A 210 -11.33 -36.70 41.81
N SER A 211 -11.81 -37.92 41.58
CA SER A 211 -12.89 -38.24 40.66
C SER A 211 -14.17 -38.40 41.48
N GLN A 212 -15.26 -37.70 41.12
CA GLN A 212 -16.59 -38.31 40.89
C GLN A 212 -17.70 -37.28 40.68
N LEU A 213 -18.31 -37.39 39.50
CA LEU A 213 -19.75 -37.36 39.21
C LEU A 213 -20.54 -36.10 39.55
N GLN A 214 -20.90 -35.37 38.50
CA GLN A 214 -22.31 -35.09 38.17
C GLN A 214 -22.45 -34.98 36.65
N GLN A 215 -22.95 -36.06 36.03
CA GLN A 215 -23.52 -36.00 34.69
C GLN A 215 -24.85 -35.25 34.81
N GLN A 216 -24.83 -33.95 34.51
CA GLN A 216 -26.03 -33.23 34.15
C GLN A 216 -26.03 -33.02 32.64
N ASN A 217 -27.06 -33.57 32.01
CA ASN A 217 -27.47 -33.32 30.65
C ASN A 217 -27.65 -31.82 30.43
N TYR A 218 -26.60 -31.17 29.93
CA TYR A 218 -26.72 -29.93 29.21
C TYR A 218 -26.52 -30.26 27.74
N SER A 219 -27.63 -30.27 26.98
CA SER A 219 -27.58 -30.01 25.54
C SER A 219 -27.14 -28.55 25.36
N ALA A 220 -25.86 -28.30 25.62
CA ALA A 220 -25.17 -27.13 25.13
C ALA A 220 -24.83 -27.46 23.68
N GLU A 221 -25.65 -26.95 22.78
CA GLU A 221 -25.31 -26.76 21.38
C GLU A 221 -23.93 -26.11 21.36
N ALA A 222 -22.92 -26.92 21.07
CA ALA A 222 -21.53 -26.51 21.13
C ALA A 222 -21.35 -25.41 20.09
N VAL A 223 -21.39 -24.16 20.55
CA VAL A 223 -20.85 -23.01 19.83
C VAL A 223 -19.36 -23.27 19.74
N ILE A 224 -18.98 -24.03 18.71
CA ILE A 224 -17.60 -24.16 18.26
C ILE A 224 -17.16 -22.71 18.06
N PRO A 225 -16.19 -22.19 18.83
CA PRO A 225 -15.70 -20.84 18.60
C PRO A 225 -15.26 -20.80 17.14
N GLU A 226 -15.87 -19.90 16.39
CA GLU A 226 -15.66 -19.64 14.97
C GLU A 226 -14.20 -19.19 14.75
N GLN A 227 -13.27 -20.11 14.97
CA GLN A 227 -11.89 -20.00 14.57
C GLN A 227 -11.90 -20.11 13.06
N SER A 228 -12.28 -18.98 12.45
CA SER A 228 -12.13 -18.57 11.07
C SER A 228 -11.39 -19.62 10.23
N LEU A 229 -12.14 -20.56 9.66
CA LEU A 229 -11.65 -21.41 8.57
C LEU A 229 -11.41 -20.46 7.40
N ILE A 230 -10.22 -19.86 7.36
CA ILE A 230 -9.82 -18.98 6.28
C ILE A 230 -9.80 -19.86 5.03
N PRO A 231 -10.65 -19.57 4.02
CA PRO A 231 -10.72 -20.39 2.83
C PRO A 231 -9.36 -20.39 2.13
N LYS A 232 -8.88 -21.59 1.75
CA LYS A 232 -7.68 -21.72 0.93
C LYS A 232 -8.02 -21.26 -0.48
N TYR A 233 -7.72 -20.01 -0.79
CA TYR A 233 -7.96 -19.44 -2.10
C TYR A 233 -6.81 -19.74 -3.06
N GLU A 234 -7.14 -20.24 -4.24
CA GLU A 234 -6.18 -20.47 -5.32
C GLU A 234 -6.47 -19.53 -6.48
N PHE A 235 -5.49 -18.70 -6.84
CA PHE A 235 -5.60 -17.81 -7.99
C PHE A 235 -5.62 -18.61 -9.29
N ASN A 236 -6.49 -18.22 -10.21
CA ASN A 236 -6.43 -18.77 -11.56
C ASN A 236 -5.18 -18.23 -12.28
N ASN A 237 -4.27 -19.13 -12.67
CA ASN A 237 -3.03 -18.78 -13.36
C ASN A 237 -3.22 -18.63 -14.88
N ARG A 238 -4.39 -19.00 -15.39
CA ARG A 238 -4.75 -18.94 -16.81
C ARG A 238 -5.42 -17.64 -17.22
N LEU A 239 -5.62 -16.71 -16.30
CA LEU A 239 -6.19 -15.41 -16.64
C LEU A 239 -5.15 -14.59 -17.39
N VAL A 240 -5.36 -14.42 -18.68
CA VAL A 240 -4.44 -13.72 -19.57
C VAL A 240 -4.92 -12.27 -19.78
N THR A 241 -6.22 -12.04 -19.74
CA THR A 241 -6.81 -10.74 -20.13
C THR A 241 -7.20 -9.89 -18.93
N ILE A 242 -7.17 -8.57 -19.13
CA ILE A 242 -7.55 -7.58 -18.13
C ILE A 242 -9.00 -7.75 -17.66
N PRO A 243 -10.00 -7.96 -18.54
CA PRO A 243 -11.37 -8.20 -18.13
C PRO A 243 -11.51 -9.41 -17.21
N GLN A 244 -10.77 -10.49 -17.49
CA GLN A 244 -10.77 -11.71 -16.67
C GLN A 244 -10.21 -11.46 -15.26
N VAL A 245 -9.12 -10.69 -15.16
CA VAL A 245 -8.54 -10.31 -13.86
C VAL A 245 -9.51 -9.41 -13.08
N PHE A 246 -10.19 -8.48 -13.76
CA PHE A 246 -11.20 -7.64 -13.13
C PHE A 246 -12.41 -8.44 -12.64
N GLN A 247 -12.87 -9.41 -13.44
CA GLN A 247 -13.94 -10.32 -13.06
C GLN A 247 -13.58 -11.12 -11.81
N GLU A 248 -12.39 -11.74 -11.77
CA GLU A 248 -11.88 -12.44 -10.57
C GLU A 248 -11.83 -11.51 -9.36
N TRP A 249 -11.44 -10.24 -9.57
CA TRP A 249 -11.32 -9.26 -8.50
C TRP A 249 -12.67 -8.89 -7.87
N LYS A 250 -13.67 -8.57 -8.70
CA LYS A 250 -14.97 -8.04 -8.27
C LYS A 250 -16.02 -9.11 -8.00
N HIS A 251 -16.10 -10.10 -8.88
CA HIS A 251 -17.16 -11.10 -8.89
C HIS A 251 -16.67 -12.50 -8.49
N GLY A 252 -15.35 -12.70 -8.43
CA GLY A 252 -14.77 -14.02 -8.25
C GLY A 252 -14.65 -14.78 -9.56
N TYR A 253 -14.18 -16.02 -9.47
CA TYR A 253 -13.95 -16.88 -10.61
C TYR A 253 -14.27 -18.32 -10.22
N ASP A 254 -14.87 -19.09 -11.14
CA ASP A 254 -15.21 -20.52 -10.97
C ASP A 254 -16.06 -20.82 -9.72
N GLY A 255 -17.04 -19.94 -9.43
CA GLY A 255 -17.89 -20.06 -8.24
C GLY A 255 -17.19 -19.74 -6.91
N GLY A 256 -15.91 -19.36 -6.94
CA GLY A 256 -15.16 -18.92 -5.78
C GLY A 256 -15.50 -17.47 -5.36
N PRO A 257 -15.16 -17.09 -4.12
CA PRO A 257 -15.37 -15.73 -3.63
C PRO A 257 -14.51 -14.72 -4.39
N SER A 258 -14.94 -13.46 -4.44
CA SER A 258 -14.15 -12.40 -5.07
C SER A 258 -12.92 -12.07 -4.23
N ILE A 259 -11.83 -11.66 -4.90
CA ILE A 259 -10.59 -11.26 -4.21
C ILE A 259 -10.86 -10.05 -3.30
N GLU A 260 -11.71 -9.13 -3.75
CA GLU A 260 -12.12 -7.96 -2.96
C GLU A 260 -12.86 -8.37 -1.69
N GLU A 261 -13.75 -9.34 -1.77
CA GLU A 261 -14.47 -9.85 -0.60
C GLU A 261 -13.51 -10.54 0.39
N LEU A 262 -12.58 -11.36 -0.11
CA LEU A 262 -11.57 -12.01 0.71
C LEU A 262 -10.67 -11.00 1.43
N ASP A 263 -10.23 -9.95 0.75
CA ASP A 263 -9.43 -8.88 1.37
C ASP A 263 -10.23 -8.09 2.39
N ARG A 264 -11.52 -7.83 2.12
CA ARG A 264 -12.42 -7.17 3.06
C ARG A 264 -12.59 -7.98 4.34
N LYS A 265 -12.88 -9.29 4.22
CA LYS A 265 -13.22 -10.19 5.34
C LYS A 265 -12.01 -10.67 6.12
N TYR A 266 -10.93 -11.06 5.45
CA TYR A 266 -9.78 -11.72 6.07
C TYR A 266 -8.49 -10.89 6.04
N LYS A 267 -8.48 -9.72 5.41
CA LYS A 267 -7.31 -8.82 5.30
C LYS A 267 -6.10 -9.55 4.74
N THR A 268 -4.98 -9.57 5.46
CA THR A 268 -3.75 -10.26 5.05
C THR A 268 -3.77 -11.77 5.33
N LYS A 269 -4.72 -12.26 6.14
CA LYS A 269 -4.67 -13.63 6.67
C LYS A 269 -4.90 -14.72 5.62
N TRP A 270 -5.66 -14.42 4.55
CA TRP A 270 -5.95 -15.37 3.46
C TRP A 270 -4.85 -15.51 2.42
N ARG A 271 -3.93 -14.54 2.34
CA ARG A 271 -2.84 -14.49 1.36
C ARG A 271 -1.49 -14.96 1.90
N LYS A 272 -1.48 -15.99 2.75
CA LYS A 272 -0.24 -16.56 3.30
C LYS A 272 0.57 -17.24 2.19
N GLY A 273 1.84 -16.90 2.08
CA GLY A 273 2.77 -17.48 1.11
C GLY A 273 3.20 -16.52 0.00
N GLY A 274 4.49 -16.54 -0.34
CA GLY A 274 5.09 -15.56 -1.25
C GLY A 274 4.50 -15.56 -2.66
N ALA A 275 4.08 -16.72 -3.18
CA ALA A 275 3.47 -16.81 -4.51
C ALA A 275 2.07 -16.19 -4.55
N ILE A 276 1.25 -16.44 -3.52
CA ILE A 276 -0.11 -15.90 -3.39
C ILE A 276 -0.04 -14.38 -3.20
N GLN A 277 0.85 -13.91 -2.31
CA GLN A 277 1.05 -12.49 -2.09
C GLN A 277 1.52 -11.76 -3.36
N LYS A 278 2.46 -12.32 -4.12
CA LYS A 278 2.91 -11.74 -5.40
C LYS A 278 1.75 -11.63 -6.40
N ARG A 279 0.93 -12.67 -6.54
CA ARG A 279 -0.24 -12.66 -7.43
C ARG A 279 -1.27 -11.62 -7.02
N TYR A 280 -1.56 -11.52 -5.73
CA TYR A 280 -2.42 -10.48 -5.16
C TYR A 280 -1.88 -9.08 -5.49
N SER A 281 -0.60 -8.82 -5.22
CA SER A 281 0.02 -7.51 -5.47
C SER A 281 -0.06 -7.09 -6.94
N ARG A 282 0.23 -8.01 -7.87
CA ARG A 282 0.14 -7.73 -9.32
C ARG A 282 -1.29 -7.40 -9.74
N ARG A 283 -2.27 -8.18 -9.30
CA ARG A 283 -3.69 -7.94 -9.60
C ARG A 283 -4.16 -6.62 -9.01
N ARG A 284 -3.82 -6.33 -7.75
CA ARG A 284 -4.18 -5.06 -7.11
C ARG A 284 -3.59 -3.86 -7.84
N ALA A 285 -2.34 -3.95 -8.29
CA ALA A 285 -1.69 -2.89 -9.06
C ALA A 285 -2.42 -2.64 -10.40
N LEU A 286 -2.78 -3.72 -11.10
CA LEU A 286 -3.52 -3.66 -12.36
C LEU A 286 -4.91 -3.01 -12.17
N ILE A 287 -5.68 -3.46 -11.18
CA ILE A 287 -7.00 -2.89 -10.87
C ILE A 287 -6.91 -1.42 -10.49
N LYS A 288 -5.96 -1.07 -9.61
CA LYS A 288 -5.73 0.33 -9.21
C LYS A 288 -5.43 1.21 -10.42
N ARG A 289 -4.65 0.72 -11.38
CA ARG A 289 -4.30 1.49 -12.57
C ARG A 289 -5.50 1.70 -13.50
N ILE A 290 -6.37 0.69 -13.65
CA ILE A 290 -7.62 0.82 -14.40
C ILE A 290 -8.55 1.84 -13.74
N GLU A 291 -8.67 1.80 -12.42
CA GLU A 291 -9.47 2.77 -11.65
C GLU A 291 -8.92 4.19 -11.82
N GLU A 292 -7.60 4.38 -11.75
CA GLU A 292 -6.95 5.67 -12.00
C GLU A 292 -7.15 6.15 -13.45
N TYR A 293 -7.05 5.25 -14.43
CA TYR A 293 -7.26 5.59 -15.85
C TYR A 293 -8.71 6.01 -16.11
N ALA A 294 -9.68 5.27 -15.57
CA ALA A 294 -11.09 5.62 -15.65
C ALA A 294 -11.38 7.00 -15.03
N GLN A 295 -10.75 7.31 -13.88
CA GLN A 295 -10.88 8.60 -13.22
C GLN A 295 -10.25 9.76 -14.01
N ASN A 296 -9.06 9.55 -14.58
CA ASN A 296 -8.35 10.60 -15.31
C ASN A 296 -9.03 10.95 -16.64
N GLU A 297 -9.53 9.95 -17.36
CA GLU A 297 -10.20 10.12 -18.65
C GLU A 297 -11.71 10.39 -18.49
N ASN A 298 -12.25 10.38 -17.26
CA ASN A 298 -13.68 10.49 -16.96
C ASN A 298 -14.56 9.47 -17.72
N ILE A 299 -14.03 8.28 -17.98
CA ILE A 299 -14.73 7.19 -18.65
C ILE A 299 -15.21 6.15 -17.64
N SER A 300 -16.15 5.29 -18.05
CA SER A 300 -16.62 4.22 -17.17
C SER A 300 -15.52 3.16 -16.96
N ILE A 301 -15.53 2.48 -15.80
CA ILE A 301 -14.54 1.41 -15.52
C ILE A 301 -14.63 0.28 -16.56
N LYS A 302 -15.84 -0.05 -17.03
CA LYS A 302 -16.05 -1.07 -18.08
C LYS A 302 -15.40 -0.67 -19.40
N GLU A 303 -15.51 0.60 -19.76
CA GLU A 303 -14.88 1.17 -20.95
C GLU A 303 -13.37 1.24 -20.81
N ALA A 304 -12.85 1.67 -19.65
CA ALA A 304 -11.43 1.63 -19.32
C ALA A 304 -10.83 0.21 -19.44
N ILE A 305 -11.57 -0.82 -19.01
CA ILE A 305 -11.17 -2.23 -19.16
C ILE A 305 -11.09 -2.60 -20.64
N SER A 306 -12.09 -2.23 -21.43
CA SER A 306 -12.15 -2.54 -22.86
C SER A 306 -11.05 -1.84 -23.66
N LEU A 307 -10.64 -0.64 -23.25
CA LEU A 307 -9.54 0.11 -23.88
C LEU A 307 -8.15 -0.42 -23.48
N ALA A 308 -8.05 -1.10 -22.35
CA ALA A 308 -6.78 -1.62 -21.84
C ALA A 308 -6.43 -3.01 -22.41
N GLU A 309 -7.39 -3.71 -23.03
CA GLU A 309 -7.20 -5.01 -23.71
C GLU A 309 -6.49 -4.86 -25.06
#